data_AF-B3PQ24-F1
#
_entry.id   AF-B3PQ24-F1
#
_cell.length_a   1.000
_cell.length_b   1.000
_cell.length_c   1.000
_cell.angle_alpha   90.00
_cell.angle_beta   90.00
_cell.angle_gamma   90.00
#
_symmetry.space_group_name_H-M   'P 1'
#
loop_
_entity.id
_entity.type
_entity.pdbx_description
1 polymer ?
#
loop_
_entity_poly.entity_id
_entity_poly.type
_entity_poly.pdbx_seq_one_letter_code
_entity_poly.pdbx_strand_id
1 'polypeptide(L)'
;MRVIDKEGWGDAPKAAVPGIIQNAFKDITLGKGQGAGAGGFSNQLRVFRFDNPETYKRLMKKYGVGSGGLFNTIMGHVQAMAREIAFTEVLGPNYQRISRSCCRRRAKMMPGARSAKRIGNRITMNSPGAVQRTYDALSGRLGVAQSELIAGIGGGMRNLQTAARLGSATIAALPGDSMTAVLAANYNGIPATNVLARLVTDLTTNREGAEELARQLNLTAATVLDTAIGTKRFEDEVIGQGVTGRIADGLMRVTGINVWTEGLKRAFSMEFMGTIARQSEHTFEKLDPMFQGFLTRYGFTPADWDKLRVAPHIEADGAKFFDVNAVEDQRLADRLMSAVIDERHFAVVEPDARIRGAMTGGLQRGTIIGEAVRSATQFKSFPMTYMMTHMMRALTQGMANRTYRTTQLALTMTIAGAEMSQMQSLIAGRDPQNMADPRFWEQSFIRGGGGGMLADFIYS
;
A
#
# COMPACT_ATOMS: atom_id res chain seq x y z
N MET A 1 -19.10 12.86 33.62
CA MET A 1 -17.69 12.97 33.22
C MET A 1 -16.96 13.65 34.35
N ARG A 2 -16.02 12.98 35.02
CA ARG A 2 -15.13 13.62 35.99
C ARG A 2 -13.90 14.08 35.22
N VAL A 3 -13.60 15.38 35.30
CA VAL A 3 -12.39 15.95 34.71
C VAL A 3 -11.42 16.12 35.86
N ILE A 4 -10.26 15.48 35.77
CA ILE A 4 -9.26 15.45 36.85
C ILE A 4 -8.05 16.26 36.39
N ASP A 5 -7.46 17.03 37.30
CA ASP A 5 -6.23 17.75 37.00
C ASP A 5 -5.07 16.76 36.75
N LYS A 6 -4.24 17.04 35.74
CA LYS A 6 -3.09 16.21 35.35
C LYS A 6 -2.08 16.06 36.49
N GLU A 7 -2.01 17.04 37.39
CA GLU A 7 -1.14 17.05 38.56
C GLU A 7 -1.71 16.27 39.77
N GLY A 8 -2.90 15.66 39.64
CA GLY A 8 -3.44 14.75 40.65
C GLY A 8 -4.19 15.42 41.81
N TRP A 9 -4.44 16.72 41.76
CA TRP A 9 -5.10 17.50 42.83
C TRP A 9 -6.64 17.34 42.93
N GLY A 10 -7.21 16.26 42.41
CA GLY A 10 -8.65 15.98 42.47
C GLY A 10 -9.46 16.48 41.26
N ASP A 11 -10.78 16.65 41.45
CA ASP A 11 -11.70 17.07 40.39
C ASP A 11 -11.42 18.53 39.97
N ALA A 12 -11.36 18.78 38.67
CA ALA A 12 -11.20 20.11 38.12
C ALA A 12 -12.34 21.05 38.57
N PRO A 13 -12.06 22.35 38.81
CA PRO A 13 -13.08 23.31 39.21
C PRO A 13 -14.26 23.30 38.24
N LYS A 14 -15.50 23.20 38.74
CA LYS A 14 -16.71 23.09 37.90
C LYS A 14 -16.82 24.20 36.84
N ALA A 15 -16.34 25.40 37.15
CA ALA A 15 -16.31 26.53 36.22
C ALA A 15 -15.30 26.39 35.07
N ALA A 16 -14.21 25.64 35.27
CA ALA A 16 -13.18 25.39 34.26
C ALA A 16 -13.54 24.23 33.32
N VAL A 17 -14.42 23.32 33.75
CA VAL A 17 -14.81 22.12 32.99
C VAL A 17 -15.30 22.43 31.56
N PRO A 18 -16.20 23.42 31.32
CA PRO A 18 -16.63 23.76 29.96
C PRO A 18 -15.47 24.23 29.06
N GLY A 19 -14.57 25.07 29.58
CA GLY A 19 -13.40 25.55 28.85
C GLY A 19 -12.38 24.44 28.58
N ILE A 20 -12.17 23.53 29.53
CA ILE A 20 -11.31 22.36 29.37
C ILE A 20 -11.87 21.42 28.29
N ILE A 21 -13.19 21.18 28.30
CA ILE A 21 -13.87 20.35 27.29
C ILE A 21 -13.81 21.04 25.92
N GLN A 22 -14.03 22.36 25.86
CA GLN A 22 -13.96 23.11 24.60
C GLN A 22 -12.54 23.11 24.02
N ASN A 23 -11.52 23.30 24.86
CA ASN A 23 -10.12 23.23 24.45
C ASN A 23 -9.74 21.80 24.05
N ALA A 24 -10.19 20.78 24.79
CA ALA A 24 -10.01 19.39 24.39
C ALA A 24 -10.69 19.11 23.05
N PHE A 25 -11.91 19.61 22.81
CA PHE A 25 -12.60 19.47 21.53
C PHE A 25 -11.85 20.17 20.41
N LYS A 26 -11.40 21.42 20.61
CA LYS A 26 -10.60 22.16 19.63
C LYS A 26 -9.27 21.45 19.34
N ASP A 27 -8.57 20.96 20.36
CA ASP A 27 -7.30 20.26 20.20
C ASP A 27 -7.48 18.87 19.54
N ILE A 28 -8.58 18.17 19.83
CA ILE A 28 -8.94 16.91 19.18
C ILE A 28 -9.32 17.15 17.71
N THR A 29 -10.08 18.20 17.40
CA THR A 29 -10.54 18.49 16.03
C THR A 29 -9.47 19.13 15.16
N LEU A 30 -8.59 19.97 15.72
CA LEU A 30 -7.44 20.55 15.04
C LEU A 30 -6.28 19.55 14.86
N GLY A 31 -6.33 18.42 15.58
CA GLY A 31 -5.25 17.44 15.63
C GLY A 31 -5.61 16.00 15.25
N LYS A 32 -6.84 15.62 14.87
CA LYS A 32 -7.17 14.21 14.59
C LYS A 32 -8.17 14.01 13.45
N GLY A 33 -7.62 13.70 12.28
CA GLY A 33 -8.21 12.81 11.28
C GLY A 33 -7.13 11.82 10.85
N GLN A 34 -7.49 10.55 10.61
CA GLN A 34 -6.65 9.46 10.08
C GLN A 34 -5.18 9.82 9.79
N GLY A 35 -4.27 9.46 10.71
CA GLY A 35 -2.83 9.47 10.44
C GLY A 35 -2.06 10.77 10.66
N ALA A 36 -2.69 11.85 11.14
CA ALA A 36 -1.99 13.10 11.51
C ALA A 36 -2.32 13.59 12.94
N GLY A 37 -2.61 12.65 13.83
CA GLY A 37 -2.51 12.87 15.28
C GLY A 37 -1.19 13.53 15.64
N ALA A 38 -1.17 14.46 16.59
CA ALA A 38 0.06 14.88 17.24
C ALA A 38 0.92 13.62 17.45
N GLY A 39 2.13 13.61 16.88
CA GLY A 39 2.88 12.38 16.57
C GLY A 39 2.91 11.40 17.74
N GLY A 40 3.19 10.11 17.50
CA GLY A 40 3.17 9.06 18.53
C GLY A 40 3.86 9.41 19.86
N PHE A 41 4.77 10.40 19.83
CA PHE A 41 5.50 10.97 20.97
C PHE A 41 5.07 12.39 21.39
N SER A 42 3.87 12.85 21.03
CA SER A 42 3.40 14.18 21.39
C SER A 42 3.14 14.26 22.89
N ASN A 43 3.78 15.23 23.55
CA ASN A 43 3.53 15.57 24.94
C ASN A 43 2.11 16.12 25.20
N GLN A 44 1.29 16.26 24.15
CA GLN A 44 -0.10 16.70 24.21
C GLN A 44 -1.12 15.54 24.08
N LEU A 45 -0.70 14.28 24.29
CA LEU A 45 -1.62 13.14 24.33
C LEU A 45 -2.61 13.26 25.49
N ARG A 46 -3.81 13.75 25.18
CA ARG A 46 -4.98 13.66 26.08
C ARG A 46 -5.65 12.31 25.83
N VAL A 47 -5.61 11.43 26.83
CA VAL A 47 -6.16 10.07 26.77
C VAL A 47 -7.37 9.99 27.70
N PHE A 48 -8.46 9.39 27.22
CA PHE A 48 -9.56 8.99 28.10
C PHE A 48 -9.16 7.73 28.84
N ARG A 49 -9.05 7.81 30.17
CA ARG A 49 -9.00 6.64 31.04
C ARG A 49 -10.44 6.25 31.40
N PHE A 50 -10.78 5.00 31.15
CA PHE A 50 -12.11 4.47 31.45
C PHE A 50 -12.02 3.61 32.71
N ASP A 51 -12.98 3.77 33.61
CA ASP A 51 -13.02 3.03 34.88
C ASP A 51 -13.13 1.51 34.69
N ASN A 52 -13.75 1.07 33.58
CA ASN A 52 -13.87 -0.33 33.20
C ASN A 52 -14.06 -0.51 31.69
N PRO A 53 -13.78 -1.72 31.14
CA PRO A 53 -13.93 -2.02 29.72
C PRO A 53 -15.36 -1.79 29.20
N GLU A 54 -16.38 -2.05 30.00
CA GLU A 54 -17.79 -1.88 29.60
C GLU A 54 -18.16 -0.42 29.37
N THR A 55 -17.59 0.52 30.13
CA THR A 55 -17.81 1.96 29.94
C THR A 55 -17.24 2.43 28.61
N TYR A 56 -16.07 1.92 28.24
CA TYR A 56 -15.48 2.16 26.94
C TYR A 56 -16.31 1.56 25.79
N LYS A 57 -16.73 0.29 25.92
CA LYS A 57 -17.61 -0.36 24.93
C LYS A 57 -18.92 0.41 24.74
N ARG A 58 -19.54 0.91 25.81
CA ARG A 58 -20.76 1.74 25.74
C ARG A 58 -20.52 3.07 25.02
N LEU A 59 -19.42 3.78 25.31
CA LEU A 59 -19.04 4.99 24.60
C LEU A 59 -18.87 4.69 23.10
N MET A 60 -18.10 3.65 22.78
CA MET A 60 -17.83 3.26 21.40
C MET A 60 -19.09 2.80 20.65
N LYS A 61 -20.03 2.15 21.32
CA LYS A 61 -21.32 1.76 20.74
C LYS A 61 -22.22 2.96 20.42
N LYS A 62 -22.20 4.01 21.26
CA LYS A 62 -23.09 5.17 21.13
C LYS A 62 -22.51 6.29 20.25
N TYR A 63 -21.21 6.54 20.36
CA TYR A 63 -20.53 7.67 19.73
C TYR A 63 -19.29 7.26 18.92
N GLY A 64 -18.84 6.03 19.08
CA GLY A 64 -17.70 5.51 18.33
C GLY A 64 -18.11 4.95 16.98
N VAL A 65 -17.14 4.29 16.37
CA VAL A 65 -17.15 3.72 15.02
C VAL A 65 -17.97 2.42 14.89
N GLY A 66 -18.77 2.06 15.91
CA GLY A 66 -19.61 0.86 15.91
C GLY A 66 -18.83 -0.47 16.07
N SER A 67 -19.50 -1.59 15.81
CA SER A 67 -18.92 -2.94 15.85
C SER A 67 -17.79 -3.09 14.82
N GLY A 68 -16.60 -3.48 15.26
CA GLY A 68 -15.39 -3.63 14.42
C GLY A 68 -14.50 -2.38 14.37
N GLY A 69 -15.04 -1.19 14.63
CA GLY A 69 -14.25 0.03 14.56
C GLY A 69 -13.24 0.20 15.71
N LEU A 70 -13.43 -0.48 16.84
CA LEU A 70 -12.43 -0.55 17.91
C LEU A 70 -11.12 -1.15 17.41
N PHE A 71 -11.20 -2.28 16.72
CA PHE A 71 -10.05 -2.96 16.15
C PHE A 71 -9.30 -2.04 15.17
N ASN A 72 -10.04 -1.37 14.27
CA ASN A 72 -9.46 -0.40 13.34
C ASN A 72 -8.80 0.79 14.06
N THR A 73 -9.34 1.21 15.21
CA THR A 73 -8.77 2.29 16.02
C THR A 73 -7.43 1.88 16.64
N ILE A 74 -7.36 0.67 17.21
CA ILE A 74 -6.12 0.12 17.77
C ILE A 74 -5.09 -0.04 16.65
N MET A 75 -5.50 -0.62 15.52
CA MET A 75 -4.59 -0.87 14.41
C MET A 75 -4.08 0.45 13.79
N GLY A 76 -4.95 1.45 13.62
CA GLY A 76 -4.55 2.78 13.19
C GLY A 76 -3.58 3.47 14.15
N HIS A 77 -3.71 3.24 15.47
CA HIS A 77 -2.76 3.75 16.45
C HIS A 77 -1.39 3.08 16.35
N VAL A 78 -1.35 1.74 16.26
CA VAL A 78 -0.11 0.98 16.05
C VAL A 78 0.60 1.45 14.78
N GLN A 79 -0.13 1.63 13.69
CA GLN A 79 0.44 2.11 12.43
C GLN A 79 0.97 3.55 12.53
N ALA A 80 0.29 4.43 13.26
CA ALA A 80 0.77 5.79 13.48
C ALA A 80 2.09 5.78 14.27
N MET A 81 2.20 4.94 15.30
CA MET A 81 3.47 4.77 16.05
C MET A 81 4.58 4.19 15.17
N ALA A 82 4.30 3.12 14.43
CA ALA A 82 5.27 2.49 13.52
C ALA A 82 5.81 3.49 12.49
N ARG A 83 4.93 4.32 11.92
CA ARG A 83 5.29 5.38 10.97
C ARG A 83 6.19 6.45 11.60
N GLU A 84 5.91 6.86 12.83
CA GLU A 84 6.71 7.85 13.56
C GLU A 84 8.10 7.31 13.92
N ILE A 85 8.18 6.04 14.35
CA ILE A 85 9.44 5.34 14.58
C ILE A 85 10.24 5.30 13.29
N ALA A 86 9.65 4.82 12.19
CA ALA A 86 10.32 4.74 10.89
C ALA A 86 10.81 6.10 10.38
N PHE A 87 10.01 7.17 10.51
CA PHE A 87 10.46 8.51 10.16
C PHE A 87 11.61 9.00 11.02
N THR A 88 11.58 8.69 12.31
CA THR A 88 12.63 9.08 13.26
C THR A 88 13.92 8.34 13.01
N GLU A 89 13.86 7.04 12.70
CA GLU A 89 15.03 6.22 12.37
C GLU A 89 15.68 6.65 11.05
N VAL A 90 14.87 6.94 10.02
CA VAL A 90 15.39 7.25 8.68
C VAL A 90 15.80 8.72 8.53
N LEU A 91 14.99 9.65 9.04
CA LEU A 91 15.18 11.09 8.85
C LEU A 91 15.61 11.82 10.12
N GLY A 92 15.64 11.16 11.28
CA GLY A 92 15.97 11.77 12.57
C GLY A 92 14.77 12.43 13.28
N PRO A 93 14.99 12.95 14.50
CA PRO A 93 13.94 13.43 15.40
C PRO A 93 13.14 14.63 14.88
N ASN A 94 13.69 15.37 13.91
CA ASN A 94 13.04 16.52 13.27
C ASN A 94 12.74 16.25 11.78
N TYR A 95 12.24 15.05 11.47
CA TYR A 95 12.01 14.55 10.11
C TYR A 95 11.21 15.52 9.21
N GLN A 96 10.23 16.25 9.78
CA GLN A 96 9.44 17.24 9.02
C GLN A 96 10.29 18.40 8.49
N ARG A 97 11.16 18.95 9.34
CA ARG A 97 12.04 20.06 8.99
C ARG A 97 13.13 19.58 8.04
N ILE A 98 13.70 18.41 8.31
CA ILE A 98 14.76 17.80 7.51
C ILE A 98 14.26 17.54 6.09
N SER A 99 13.12 16.87 5.93
CA SER A 99 12.48 16.61 4.63
C SER A 99 12.26 17.90 3.82
N ARG A 100 11.62 18.92 4.44
CA ARG A 100 11.40 20.22 3.79
C ARG A 100 12.71 20.92 3.40
N SER A 101 13.73 20.85 4.26
CA SER A 101 15.02 21.47 3.98
C SER A 101 15.74 20.81 2.81
N CYS A 102 15.70 19.47 2.72
CA CYS A 102 16.23 18.70 1.61
C CYS A 102 15.51 19.03 0.29
N CYS A 103 14.18 19.06 0.30
CA CYS A 103 13.39 19.45 -0.87
C CYS A 103 13.71 20.87 -1.34
N ARG A 104 13.79 21.84 -0.42
CA ARG A 104 14.15 23.23 -0.73
C ARG A 104 15.58 23.35 -1.27
N ARG A 105 16.55 22.65 -0.67
CA ARG A 105 17.94 22.65 -1.14
C ARG A 105 18.03 22.07 -2.55
N ARG A 106 17.36 20.95 -2.81
CA ARG A 106 17.30 20.35 -4.15
C ARG A 106 16.64 21.28 -5.17
N ALA A 107 15.54 21.94 -4.81
CA ALA A 107 14.89 22.92 -5.68
C ALA A 107 15.84 24.08 -6.05
N LYS A 108 16.64 24.58 -5.09
CA LYS A 108 17.64 25.62 -5.31
C LYS A 108 18.85 25.18 -6.15
N MET A 109 19.16 23.88 -6.17
CA MET A 109 20.24 23.30 -6.99
C MET A 109 19.75 22.89 -8.40
N MET A 110 18.48 23.12 -8.74
CA MET A 110 17.88 22.80 -10.04
C MET A 110 17.56 23.99 -10.98
N PRO A 111 18.08 25.24 -10.84
CA PRO A 111 17.87 26.26 -11.86
C PRO A 111 18.65 25.87 -13.13
N GLY A 112 17.96 25.75 -14.27
CA GLY A 112 18.58 25.47 -15.58
C GLY A 112 18.67 24.01 -16.03
N ALA A 113 17.93 23.06 -15.43
CA ALA A 113 17.90 21.69 -15.92
C ALA A 113 17.47 21.61 -17.41
N ARG A 114 18.35 21.10 -18.29
CA ARG A 114 18.08 20.80 -19.72
C ARG A 114 16.75 20.05 -19.85
N SER A 115 16.01 20.27 -20.96
CA SER A 115 14.66 19.69 -21.18
C SER A 115 14.57 18.19 -20.85
N ALA A 116 15.57 17.40 -21.25
CA ALA A 116 15.68 15.96 -20.95
C ALA A 116 15.69 15.65 -19.44
N LYS A 117 16.37 16.46 -18.61
CA LYS A 117 16.44 16.27 -17.16
C LYS A 117 15.13 16.70 -16.48
N ARG A 118 14.34 17.60 -17.07
CA ARG A 118 12.97 17.90 -16.60
C ARG A 118 12.00 16.75 -16.91
N ILE A 119 12.10 16.17 -18.11
CA ILE A 119 11.29 15.03 -18.53
C ILE A 119 11.60 13.81 -17.65
N GLY A 120 12.88 13.47 -17.48
CA GLY A 120 13.30 12.38 -16.60
C GLY A 120 12.85 12.54 -15.14
N ASN A 121 12.84 13.76 -14.60
CA ASN A 121 12.35 14.02 -13.23
C ASN A 121 10.81 13.96 -13.09
N ARG A 122 10.06 14.21 -14.18
CA ARG A 122 8.60 14.00 -14.22
C ARG A 122 8.26 12.52 -14.28
N ILE A 123 8.96 11.77 -15.13
CA ILE A 123 8.77 10.32 -15.30
C ILE A 123 9.15 9.57 -14.03
N THR A 124 10.30 9.90 -13.42
CA THR A 124 10.79 9.22 -12.20
C THR A 124 10.21 9.78 -10.89
N MET A 125 9.32 10.78 -10.96
CA MET A 125 8.72 11.45 -9.81
C MET A 125 9.73 11.98 -8.77
N ASN A 126 10.94 12.34 -9.21
CA ASN A 126 12.03 12.84 -8.35
C ASN A 126 12.13 14.38 -8.32
N SER A 127 11.15 15.08 -8.88
CA SER A 127 11.06 16.53 -8.75
C SER A 127 10.80 16.94 -7.28
N PRO A 128 11.28 18.11 -6.82
CA PRO A 128 11.06 18.56 -5.44
C PRO A 128 9.58 18.56 -5.02
N GLY A 129 8.68 18.95 -5.93
CA GLY A 129 7.24 18.93 -5.68
C GLY A 129 6.65 17.50 -5.65
N ALA A 130 7.20 16.55 -6.41
CA ALA A 130 6.78 15.15 -6.31
C ALA A 130 7.24 14.54 -4.98
N VAL A 131 8.49 14.78 -4.57
CA VAL A 131 9.03 14.32 -3.28
C VAL A 131 8.22 14.90 -2.10
N GLN A 132 7.85 16.17 -2.15
CA GLN A 132 6.99 16.78 -1.12
C GLN A 132 5.62 16.10 -1.07
N ARG A 133 5.00 15.81 -2.23
CA ARG A 133 3.71 15.10 -2.29
C ARG A 133 3.81 13.67 -1.77
N THR A 134 4.89 12.96 -2.08
CA THR A 134 5.19 11.64 -1.51
C THR A 134 5.33 11.73 0.01
N TYR A 135 6.04 12.74 0.50
CA TYR A 135 6.17 12.98 1.93
C TYR A 135 4.80 13.23 2.59
N ASP A 136 3.96 14.08 2.00
CA ASP A 136 2.63 14.38 2.53
C ASP A 136 1.72 13.12 2.51
N ALA A 137 1.89 12.23 1.53
CA ALA A 137 1.22 10.93 1.49
C ALA A 137 1.75 9.96 2.56
N LEU A 138 3.08 9.88 2.73
CA LEU A 138 3.73 9.05 3.74
C LEU A 138 3.44 9.54 5.15
N SER A 139 3.28 10.84 5.38
CA SER A 139 2.98 11.39 6.70
C SER A 139 1.49 11.35 7.05
N GLY A 140 0.63 10.77 6.19
CA GLY A 140 -0.83 10.73 6.40
C GLY A 140 -1.54 12.09 6.21
N ARG A 141 -0.81 13.16 5.86
CA ARG A 141 -1.35 14.52 5.76
C ARG A 141 -2.46 14.66 4.72
N LEU A 142 -2.40 13.85 3.66
CA LEU A 142 -3.40 13.83 2.58
C LEU A 142 -4.73 13.19 2.98
N GLY A 143 -4.73 12.32 4.00
CA GLY A 143 -5.93 11.65 4.50
C GLY A 143 -6.79 12.54 5.40
N VAL A 144 -6.19 13.59 5.99
CA VAL A 144 -6.88 14.55 6.85
C VAL A 144 -7.83 15.40 6.02
N ALA A 145 -9.13 15.32 6.34
CA ALA A 145 -10.13 16.17 5.76
C ALA A 145 -10.04 17.58 6.35
N GLN A 146 -9.88 18.61 5.50
CA GLN A 146 -10.05 20.01 5.92
C GLN A 146 -11.52 20.31 6.25
N SER A 147 -12.45 19.67 5.54
CA SER A 147 -13.89 19.75 5.79
C SER A 147 -14.50 18.37 5.64
N GLU A 148 -15.03 17.84 6.75
CA GLU A 148 -15.70 16.53 6.78
C GLU A 148 -16.95 16.50 5.90
N LEU A 149 -17.66 17.62 5.76
CA LEU A 149 -18.84 17.72 4.90
C LEU A 149 -18.46 17.57 3.43
N ILE A 150 -17.49 18.36 2.96
CA ILE A 150 -17.03 18.32 1.56
C ILE A 150 -16.40 16.96 1.27
N ALA A 151 -15.60 16.44 2.21
CA ALA A 151 -15.00 15.12 2.13
C ALA A 151 -16.04 13.98 2.09
N GLY A 152 -17.16 14.15 2.80
CA GLY A 152 -18.28 13.22 2.82
C GLY A 152 -19.07 13.23 1.51
N ILE A 153 -19.34 14.41 0.95
CA ILE A 153 -20.01 14.56 -0.36
C ILE A 153 -19.12 14.01 -1.48
N GLY A 154 -17.87 14.45 -1.54
CA GLY A 154 -16.90 14.01 -2.54
C GLY A 154 -16.64 12.50 -2.46
N GLY A 155 -16.46 11.96 -1.26
CA GLY A 155 -16.35 10.53 -1.04
C GLY A 155 -17.62 9.77 -1.41
N GLY A 156 -18.79 10.27 -1.03
CA GLY A 156 -20.08 9.64 -1.33
C GLY A 156 -20.38 9.55 -2.83
N MET A 157 -20.07 10.62 -3.58
CA MET A 157 -20.22 10.63 -5.04
C MET A 157 -19.27 9.63 -5.70
N ARG A 158 -18.02 9.56 -5.26
CA ARG A 158 -17.03 8.59 -5.76
C ARG A 158 -17.44 7.16 -5.44
N ASN A 159 -17.85 6.87 -4.21
CA ASN A 159 -18.36 5.55 -3.82
C ASN A 159 -19.54 5.10 -4.68
N LEU A 160 -20.46 6.02 -5.01
CA LEU A 160 -21.60 5.71 -5.88
C LEU A 160 -21.15 5.41 -7.31
N GLN A 161 -20.20 6.18 -7.84
CA GLN A 161 -19.62 5.93 -9.17
C GLN A 161 -18.87 4.59 -9.22
N THR A 162 -18.11 4.27 -8.18
CA THR A 162 -17.41 2.99 -8.01
C THR A 162 -18.41 1.84 -7.93
N ALA A 163 -19.43 1.95 -7.06
CA ALA A 163 -20.48 0.94 -6.92
C ALA A 163 -21.25 0.67 -8.22
N ALA A 164 -21.59 1.72 -8.98
CA ALA A 164 -22.27 1.60 -10.26
C ALA A 164 -21.44 0.88 -11.35
N ARG A 165 -20.12 0.75 -11.16
CA ARG A 165 -19.18 0.25 -12.18
C ARG A 165 -18.39 -0.99 -11.72
N LEU A 166 -18.45 -1.34 -10.44
CA LEU A 166 -17.73 -2.46 -9.81
C LEU A 166 -18.17 -3.83 -10.36
N GLY A 167 -19.42 -3.99 -10.78
CA GLY A 167 -19.95 -5.28 -11.25
C GLY A 167 -19.18 -5.89 -12.44
N SER A 168 -18.64 -5.05 -13.32
CA SER A 168 -17.92 -5.47 -14.53
C SER A 168 -16.41 -5.21 -14.46
N ALA A 169 -15.97 -4.17 -13.74
CA ALA A 169 -14.55 -3.87 -13.55
C ALA A 169 -13.78 -4.97 -12.80
N THR A 170 -14.48 -5.68 -11.90
CA THR A 170 -13.86 -6.66 -11.02
C THR A 170 -13.37 -7.92 -11.74
N ILE A 171 -14.12 -8.40 -12.74
CA ILE A 171 -13.74 -9.60 -13.52
C ILE A 171 -12.53 -9.29 -14.41
N ALA A 172 -12.39 -8.05 -14.87
CA ALA A 172 -11.30 -7.63 -15.75
C ALA A 172 -9.94 -7.49 -15.04
N ALA A 173 -9.90 -7.36 -13.71
CA ALA A 173 -8.65 -7.17 -12.96
C ALA A 173 -7.91 -8.48 -12.66
N LEU A 174 -8.61 -9.61 -12.58
CA LEU A 174 -8.03 -10.92 -12.23
C LEU A 174 -6.90 -11.37 -13.18
N PRO A 175 -7.01 -11.21 -14.52
CA PRO A 175 -5.92 -11.54 -15.43
C PRO A 175 -4.68 -10.65 -15.25
N GLY A 176 -4.88 -9.34 -14.96
CA GLY A 176 -3.80 -8.39 -14.71
C GLY A 176 -3.01 -8.72 -13.44
N ASP A 177 -3.73 -9.08 -12.38
CA ASP A 177 -3.15 -9.51 -11.10
C ASP A 177 -2.36 -10.81 -11.23
N SER A 178 -2.93 -11.80 -11.93
CA SER A 178 -2.26 -13.08 -12.17
C SER A 178 -0.96 -12.87 -12.94
N MET A 179 -0.98 -12.01 -13.96
CA MET A 179 0.20 -11.76 -14.79
C MET A 179 1.27 -10.96 -14.05
N THR A 180 0.90 -9.97 -13.24
CA THR A 180 1.89 -9.25 -12.42
C THR A 180 2.51 -10.12 -11.34
N ALA A 181 1.73 -11.01 -10.72
CA ALA A 181 2.27 -12.03 -9.84
C ALA A 181 3.24 -12.98 -10.55
N VAL A 182 2.92 -13.43 -11.77
CA VAL A 182 3.84 -14.24 -12.60
C VAL A 182 5.14 -13.50 -12.86
N LEU A 183 5.06 -12.23 -13.26
CA LEU A 183 6.23 -11.40 -13.55
C LEU A 183 7.10 -11.18 -12.30
N ALA A 184 6.47 -10.90 -11.15
CA ALA A 184 7.18 -10.72 -9.89
C ALA A 184 7.79 -12.03 -9.36
N ALA A 185 7.09 -13.16 -9.52
CA ALA A 185 7.56 -14.47 -9.10
C ALA A 185 8.79 -14.88 -9.92
N ASN A 186 8.68 -14.80 -11.26
CA ASN A 186 9.79 -15.10 -12.15
C ASN A 186 10.99 -14.22 -11.87
N TYR A 187 10.80 -12.92 -11.58
CA TYR A 187 11.90 -12.01 -11.25
C TYR A 187 12.68 -12.40 -9.99
N ASN A 188 12.05 -13.12 -9.06
CA ASN A 188 12.67 -13.58 -7.81
C ASN A 188 13.05 -15.07 -7.84
N GLY A 189 13.00 -15.74 -9.00
CA GLY A 189 13.30 -17.17 -9.12
C GLY A 189 12.23 -18.07 -8.52
N ILE A 190 11.01 -17.56 -8.33
CA ILE A 190 9.87 -18.31 -7.79
C ILE A 190 9.08 -18.87 -8.97
N PRO A 191 8.80 -20.19 -9.02
CA PRO A 191 7.95 -20.75 -10.07
C PRO A 191 6.54 -20.15 -10.01
N ALA A 192 6.18 -19.37 -11.03
CA ALA A 192 4.89 -18.68 -11.06
C ALA A 192 3.68 -19.63 -11.03
N THR A 193 3.85 -20.84 -11.56
CA THR A 193 2.85 -21.92 -11.49
C THR A 193 2.54 -22.31 -10.05
N ASN A 194 3.54 -22.31 -9.16
CA ASN A 194 3.34 -22.67 -7.76
C ASN A 194 2.54 -21.60 -7.02
N VAL A 195 2.79 -20.31 -7.33
CA VAL A 195 2.02 -19.20 -6.76
C VAL A 195 0.55 -19.30 -7.14
N LEU A 196 0.25 -19.55 -8.42
CA LEU A 196 -1.13 -19.66 -8.90
C LEU A 196 -1.81 -20.96 -8.41
N ALA A 197 -1.10 -22.09 -8.41
CA ALA A 197 -1.61 -23.34 -7.90
C ALA A 197 -1.94 -23.22 -6.40
N ARG A 198 -1.03 -22.66 -5.60
CA ARG A 198 -1.25 -22.37 -4.18
C ARG A 198 -2.45 -21.45 -3.99
N LEU A 199 -2.56 -20.37 -4.76
CA LEU A 199 -3.73 -19.48 -4.70
C LEU A 199 -5.04 -20.26 -4.89
N VAL A 200 -5.11 -21.13 -5.91
CA VAL A 200 -6.31 -21.94 -6.15
C VAL A 200 -6.59 -22.89 -4.98
N THR A 201 -5.58 -23.62 -4.50
CA THR A 201 -5.72 -24.53 -3.35
C THR A 201 -6.16 -23.80 -2.08
N ASP A 202 -5.50 -22.69 -1.76
CA ASP A 202 -5.80 -21.80 -0.64
C ASP A 202 -7.24 -21.28 -0.65
N LEU A 203 -7.79 -21.02 -1.83
CA LEU A 203 -9.14 -20.47 -1.98
C LEU A 203 -10.22 -21.54 -2.05
N THR A 204 -9.89 -22.76 -2.48
CA THR A 204 -10.88 -23.82 -2.76
C THR A 204 -10.90 -24.93 -1.73
N THR A 205 -9.73 -25.44 -1.32
CA THR A 205 -9.64 -26.69 -0.56
C THR A 205 -8.95 -26.57 0.79
N ASN A 206 -8.06 -25.58 1.01
CA ASN A 206 -7.30 -25.44 2.25
C ASN A 206 -7.28 -24.00 2.79
N ARG A 207 -8.45 -23.39 2.96
CA ARG A 207 -8.52 -21.99 3.41
C ARG A 207 -8.01 -21.80 4.84
N GLU A 208 -8.49 -22.62 5.78
CA GLU A 208 -8.15 -22.49 7.21
C GLU A 208 -6.68 -22.81 7.49
N GLY A 209 -6.16 -23.90 6.90
CA GLY A 209 -4.75 -24.27 7.02
C GLY A 209 -3.82 -23.22 6.41
N ALA A 210 -4.17 -22.66 5.26
CA ALA A 210 -3.40 -21.57 4.66
C ALA A 210 -3.43 -20.27 5.49
N GLU A 211 -4.56 -19.95 6.12
CA GLU A 211 -4.64 -18.83 7.06
C GLU A 211 -3.80 -19.07 8.32
N GLU A 212 -3.79 -20.30 8.84
CA GLU A 212 -2.97 -20.68 10.00
C GLU A 212 -1.47 -20.64 9.70
N LEU A 213 -1.04 -21.22 8.59
CA LEU A 213 0.35 -21.18 8.14
C LEU A 213 0.82 -19.74 7.91
N ALA A 214 0.01 -18.91 7.25
CA ALA A 214 0.35 -17.51 7.06
C ALA A 214 0.45 -16.73 8.39
N ARG A 215 -0.29 -17.11 9.43
CA ARG A 215 -0.12 -16.55 10.78
C ARG A 215 1.21 -16.95 11.39
N GLN A 216 1.56 -18.23 11.29
CA GLN A 216 2.84 -18.73 11.80
C GLN A 216 4.02 -18.07 11.10
N LEU A 217 3.94 -17.86 9.78
CA LEU A 217 4.97 -17.17 8.99
C LEU A 217 4.97 -15.64 9.15
N ASN A 218 4.17 -15.09 10.07
CA ASN A 218 4.04 -13.65 10.31
C ASN A 218 3.61 -12.84 9.06
N LEU A 219 2.92 -13.49 8.12
CA LEU A 219 2.41 -12.86 6.88
C LEU A 219 1.07 -12.17 7.12
N THR A 220 0.31 -12.60 8.13
CA THR A 220 -0.99 -12.01 8.45
C THR A 220 -0.92 -10.63 9.08
N ALA A 221 0.18 -10.24 9.74
CA ALA A 221 0.28 -8.90 10.32
C ALA A 221 0.13 -7.82 9.23
N ALA A 222 0.78 -8.02 8.08
CA ALA A 222 0.64 -7.16 6.91
C ALA A 222 -0.77 -7.22 6.31
N THR A 223 -1.36 -8.41 6.15
CA THR A 223 -2.74 -8.59 5.64
C THR A 223 -3.79 -7.94 6.55
N VAL A 224 -3.63 -8.05 7.86
CA VAL A 224 -4.54 -7.46 8.85
C VAL A 224 -4.40 -5.92 8.85
N LEU A 225 -3.18 -5.40 8.71
CA LEU A 225 -2.94 -3.96 8.49
C LEU A 225 -3.56 -3.47 7.18
N ASP A 226 -3.51 -4.28 6.11
CA ASP A 226 -4.12 -3.98 4.81
C ASP A 226 -5.66 -4.03 4.87
N THR A 227 -6.22 -4.92 5.69
CA THR A 227 -7.67 -5.14 5.81
C THR A 227 -8.34 -4.15 6.78
N ALA A 228 -7.69 -3.80 7.90
CA ALA A 228 -8.23 -2.87 8.91
C ALA A 228 -8.45 -1.44 8.38
N ILE A 229 -7.81 -1.11 7.25
CA ILE A 229 -7.82 0.21 6.63
C ILE A 229 -8.82 0.26 5.44
N GLY A 230 -9.44 -0.87 5.09
CA GLY A 230 -10.04 -1.07 3.77
C GLY A 230 -8.92 -1.42 2.79
N THR A 231 -9.12 -2.43 1.95
CA THR A 231 -8.08 -2.99 1.07
C THR A 231 -7.30 -1.86 0.40
N LYS A 232 -6.02 -1.66 0.77
CA LYS A 232 -5.19 -0.50 0.37
C LYS A 232 -5.25 -0.20 -1.13
N ARG A 233 -5.41 -1.23 -1.94
CA ARG A 233 -5.64 -1.17 -3.40
C ARG A 233 -6.80 -0.26 -3.83
N PHE A 234 -7.88 -0.20 -3.05
CA PHE A 234 -9.11 0.55 -3.34
C PHE A 234 -9.38 1.66 -2.31
N GLU A 235 -8.47 1.91 -1.36
CA GLU A 235 -8.66 2.86 -0.26
C GLU A 235 -8.96 4.30 -0.74
N ASP A 236 -8.38 4.71 -1.87
CA ASP A 236 -8.66 6.03 -2.48
C ASP A 236 -10.00 6.08 -3.25
N GLU A 237 -10.58 4.93 -3.59
CA GLU A 237 -11.82 4.77 -4.38
C GLU A 237 -13.05 4.44 -3.53
N VAL A 238 -12.85 3.76 -2.39
CA VAL A 238 -13.88 3.43 -1.40
C VAL A 238 -13.59 4.20 -0.12
N ILE A 239 -14.27 5.33 0.04
CA ILE A 239 -13.99 6.27 1.11
C ILE A 239 -15.14 6.33 2.12
N GLY A 240 -14.82 5.93 3.35
CA GLY A 240 -15.52 6.38 4.55
C GLY A 240 -16.54 5.40 5.13
N GLN A 241 -16.83 5.57 6.43
CA GLN A 241 -17.80 4.78 7.20
C GLN A 241 -19.28 5.11 6.88
N GLY A 242 -19.53 5.88 5.83
CA GLY A 242 -20.87 6.22 5.35
C GLY A 242 -21.58 5.03 4.70
N VAL A 243 -22.89 5.13 4.55
CA VAL A 243 -23.74 4.05 3.99
C VAL A 243 -23.26 3.63 2.59
N THR A 244 -22.81 4.58 1.77
CA THR A 244 -22.30 4.30 0.42
C THR A 244 -20.97 3.54 0.41
N GLY A 245 -20.09 3.82 1.38
CA GLY A 245 -18.85 3.06 1.55
C GLY A 245 -19.13 1.60 1.92
N ARG A 246 -20.10 1.36 2.81
CA ARG A 246 -20.51 0.00 3.20
C ARG A 246 -21.14 -0.79 2.06
N ILE A 247 -21.86 -0.13 1.16
CA ILE A 247 -22.43 -0.75 -0.04
C ILE A 247 -21.32 -1.14 -1.02
N ALA A 248 -20.36 -0.24 -1.27
CA ALA A 248 -19.21 -0.54 -2.12
C ALA A 248 -18.36 -1.69 -1.54
N ASP A 249 -18.06 -1.64 -0.23
CA ASP A 249 -17.37 -2.74 0.48
C ASP A 249 -18.14 -4.05 0.39
N GLY A 250 -19.46 -4.02 0.56
CA GLY A 250 -20.33 -5.18 0.42
C GLY A 250 -20.27 -5.77 -0.99
N LEU A 251 -20.35 -4.92 -2.02
CA LEU A 251 -20.28 -5.34 -3.40
C LEU A 251 -18.90 -5.94 -3.74
N MET A 252 -17.81 -5.36 -3.23
CA MET A 252 -16.46 -5.91 -3.40
C MET A 252 -16.26 -7.26 -2.69
N ARG A 253 -16.95 -7.48 -1.56
CA ARG A 253 -16.97 -8.80 -0.90
C ARG A 253 -17.75 -9.82 -1.73
N VAL A 254 -18.86 -9.40 -2.33
CA VAL A 254 -19.71 -10.25 -3.19
C VAL A 254 -18.97 -10.67 -4.45
N THR A 255 -18.18 -9.79 -5.06
CA THR A 255 -17.40 -10.13 -6.26
C THR A 255 -16.16 -10.99 -5.99
N GLY A 256 -15.76 -11.15 -4.72
CA GLY A 256 -14.63 -12.00 -4.33
C GLY A 256 -13.25 -11.41 -4.62
N ILE A 257 -13.12 -10.19 -5.14
CA ILE A 257 -11.82 -9.62 -5.53
C ILE A 257 -10.89 -9.35 -4.36
N ASN A 258 -11.45 -8.96 -3.21
CA ASN A 258 -10.66 -8.82 -1.99
C ASN A 258 -10.10 -10.18 -1.56
N VAL A 259 -10.91 -11.25 -1.70
CA VAL A 259 -10.48 -12.62 -1.39
C VAL A 259 -9.40 -13.09 -2.36
N TRP A 260 -9.56 -12.82 -3.65
CA TRP A 260 -8.54 -13.10 -4.67
C TRP A 260 -7.23 -12.35 -4.41
N THR A 261 -7.31 -11.02 -4.22
CA THR A 261 -6.15 -10.14 -4.04
C THR A 261 -5.37 -10.51 -2.78
N GLU A 262 -6.05 -10.67 -1.65
CA GLU A 262 -5.40 -11.07 -0.39
C GLU A 262 -4.89 -12.50 -0.44
N GLY A 263 -5.62 -13.41 -1.10
CA GLY A 263 -5.16 -14.76 -1.39
C GLY A 263 -3.87 -14.76 -2.20
N LEU A 264 -3.79 -13.93 -3.24
CA LEU A 264 -2.62 -13.85 -4.12
C LEU A 264 -1.40 -13.26 -3.39
N LYS A 265 -1.60 -12.20 -2.59
CA LYS A 265 -0.56 -11.66 -1.69
C LYS A 265 -0.01 -12.74 -0.76
N ARG A 266 -0.91 -13.53 -0.15
CA ARG A 266 -0.55 -14.60 0.76
C ARG A 266 0.19 -15.73 0.03
N ALA A 267 -0.36 -16.24 -1.06
CA ALA A 267 0.23 -17.30 -1.86
C ALA A 267 1.63 -16.93 -2.36
N PHE A 268 1.79 -15.71 -2.90
CA PHE A 268 3.10 -15.20 -3.32
C PHE A 268 4.09 -15.17 -2.16
N SER A 269 3.69 -14.63 -1.00
CA SER A 269 4.58 -14.50 0.15
C SER A 269 4.95 -15.87 0.75
N MET A 270 4.01 -16.81 0.80
CA MET A 270 4.28 -18.18 1.25
C MET A 270 5.24 -18.92 0.31
N GLU A 271 5.07 -18.81 -1.01
CA GLU A 271 6.02 -19.38 -1.98
C GLU A 271 7.40 -18.70 -1.92
N PHE A 272 7.44 -17.41 -1.57
CA PHE A 272 8.68 -16.71 -1.28
C PHE A 272 9.37 -17.30 -0.05
N MET A 273 8.64 -17.48 1.06
CA MET A 273 9.15 -18.14 2.27
C MET A 273 9.63 -19.57 2.01
N GLY A 274 8.91 -20.32 1.17
CA GLY A 274 9.34 -21.63 0.71
C GLY A 274 10.61 -21.58 -0.14
N THR A 275 10.77 -20.56 -0.96
CA THR A 275 12.01 -20.33 -1.73
C THR A 275 13.18 -20.01 -0.81
N ILE A 276 13.00 -19.15 0.19
CA ILE A 276 14.04 -18.84 1.18
C ILE A 276 14.47 -20.11 1.93
N ALA A 277 13.51 -20.96 2.34
CA ALA A 277 13.82 -22.23 3.01
C ALA A 277 14.50 -23.27 2.11
N ARG A 278 14.29 -23.25 0.79
CA ARG A 278 15.07 -24.09 -0.13
C ARG A 278 16.50 -23.57 -0.30
N GLN A 279 16.66 -22.25 -0.30
CA GLN A 279 17.95 -21.61 -0.51
C GLN A 279 18.83 -21.63 0.75
N SER A 280 18.26 -21.77 1.95
CA SER A 280 19.01 -21.83 3.23
C SER A 280 20.02 -22.98 3.32
N GLU A 281 19.82 -24.03 2.52
CA GLU A 281 20.75 -25.16 2.40
C GLU A 281 22.05 -24.80 1.66
N HIS A 282 22.13 -23.61 1.05
CA HIS A 282 23.25 -23.15 0.24
C HIS A 282 23.99 -21.95 0.86
N THR A 283 25.32 -21.91 0.68
CA THR A 283 26.12 -20.72 0.98
C THR A 283 25.85 -19.62 -0.06
N PHE A 284 26.19 -18.38 0.25
CA PHE A 284 25.83 -17.22 -0.58
C PHE A 284 26.29 -17.34 -2.05
N GLU A 285 27.42 -17.99 -2.29
CA GLU A 285 28.02 -18.18 -3.63
C GLU A 285 27.30 -19.26 -4.44
N LYS A 286 26.61 -20.18 -3.76
CA LYS A 286 25.89 -21.31 -4.37
C LYS A 286 24.38 -21.07 -4.49
N LEU A 287 23.91 -19.90 -4.09
CA LEU A 287 22.52 -19.50 -4.24
C LEU A 287 22.12 -19.45 -5.71
N ASP A 288 20.84 -19.66 -5.98
CA ASP A 288 20.28 -19.34 -7.29
C ASP A 288 20.60 -17.87 -7.67
N PRO A 289 21.09 -17.58 -8.88
CA PRO A 289 21.51 -16.23 -9.26
C PRO A 289 20.42 -15.17 -9.10
N MET A 290 19.14 -15.53 -9.25
CA MET A 290 18.03 -14.60 -9.08
C MET A 290 17.82 -14.27 -7.60
N PHE A 291 17.91 -15.29 -6.73
CA PHE A 291 17.80 -15.12 -5.29
C PHE A 291 19.02 -14.39 -4.69
N GLN A 292 20.23 -14.70 -5.17
CA GLN A 292 21.44 -13.93 -4.82
C GLN A 292 21.30 -12.46 -5.24
N GLY A 293 20.74 -12.23 -6.43
CA GLY A 293 20.39 -10.90 -6.91
C GLY A 293 19.38 -10.20 -5.99
N PHE A 294 18.39 -10.91 -5.47
CA PHE A 294 17.44 -10.39 -4.47
C PHE A 294 18.16 -9.93 -3.20
N LEU A 295 18.96 -10.81 -2.58
CA LEU A 295 19.73 -10.46 -1.38
C LEU A 295 20.63 -9.23 -1.62
N THR A 296 21.34 -9.21 -2.75
CA THR A 296 22.25 -8.10 -3.10
C THR A 296 21.50 -6.78 -3.32
N ARG A 297 20.34 -6.79 -4.00
CA ARG A 297 19.53 -5.58 -4.25
C ARG A 297 19.05 -4.92 -2.95
N TYR A 298 18.70 -5.73 -1.96
CA TYR A 298 18.30 -5.25 -0.64
C TYR A 298 19.49 -5.03 0.30
N GLY A 299 20.71 -5.25 -0.18
CA GLY A 299 21.98 -4.98 0.49
C GLY A 299 22.39 -6.01 1.55
N PHE A 300 21.84 -7.23 1.50
CA PHE A 300 22.26 -8.31 2.37
C PHE A 300 23.68 -8.74 2.01
N THR A 301 24.53 -8.89 3.02
CA THR A 301 25.88 -9.42 2.86
C THR A 301 25.87 -10.94 3.00
N PRO A 302 26.92 -11.65 2.54
CA PRO A 302 27.07 -13.08 2.81
C PRO A 302 26.98 -13.42 4.31
N ALA A 303 27.56 -12.57 5.17
CA ALA A 303 27.51 -12.74 6.62
C ALA A 303 26.09 -12.56 7.19
N ASP A 304 25.28 -11.67 6.61
CA ASP A 304 23.86 -11.55 6.97
C ASP A 304 23.10 -12.82 6.58
N TRP A 305 23.37 -13.36 5.38
CA TRP A 305 22.73 -14.59 4.91
C TRP A 305 23.07 -15.80 5.78
N ASP A 306 24.32 -15.93 6.21
CA ASP A 306 24.74 -17.01 7.10
C ASP A 306 24.00 -16.99 8.44
N LYS A 307 23.66 -15.82 8.96
CA LYS A 307 22.83 -15.68 10.18
C LYS A 307 21.36 -16.01 9.94
N LEU A 308 20.85 -15.73 8.74
CA LEU A 308 19.45 -16.01 8.39
C LEU A 308 19.23 -17.51 8.16
N ARG A 309 20.12 -18.15 7.39
CA ARG A 309 19.91 -19.53 6.93
C ARG A 309 19.98 -20.60 8.01
N VAL A 310 20.49 -20.28 9.19
CA VAL A 310 20.52 -21.19 10.35
C VAL A 310 19.19 -21.25 11.11
N ALA A 311 18.27 -20.32 10.83
CA ALA A 311 16.96 -20.34 11.45
C ALA A 311 16.18 -21.62 11.08
N PRO A 312 15.50 -22.27 12.04
CA PRO A 312 14.72 -23.46 11.77
C PRO A 312 13.59 -23.17 10.77
N HIS A 313 13.10 -24.23 10.13
CA HIS A 313 12.02 -24.15 9.16
C HIS A 313 10.72 -24.67 9.78
N ILE A 314 9.60 -24.12 9.31
CA ILE A 314 8.28 -24.66 9.59
C ILE A 314 7.94 -25.67 8.49
N GLU A 315 7.53 -26.87 8.88
CA GLU A 315 7.02 -27.88 7.96
C GLU A 315 5.49 -27.85 7.97
N ALA A 316 4.89 -27.59 6.81
CA ALA A 316 3.44 -27.57 6.63
C ALA A 316 3.09 -28.04 5.21
N ASP A 317 1.98 -28.77 5.06
CA ASP A 317 1.49 -29.27 3.76
C ASP A 317 2.56 -30.01 2.93
N GLY A 318 3.49 -30.72 3.59
CA GLY A 318 4.59 -31.43 2.94
C GLY A 318 5.70 -30.54 2.37
N ALA A 319 5.70 -29.24 2.70
CA ALA A 319 6.70 -28.27 2.28
C ALA A 319 7.39 -27.61 3.47
N LYS A 320 8.63 -27.15 3.25
CA LYS A 320 9.41 -26.35 4.21
C LYS A 320 9.22 -24.87 3.93
N PHE A 321 9.00 -24.09 4.98
CA PHE A 321 8.88 -22.64 4.94
C PHE A 321 9.87 -22.00 5.91
N PHE A 322 10.41 -20.84 5.51
CA PHE A 322 11.34 -20.10 6.34
C PHE A 322 10.58 -19.46 7.51
N ASP A 323 10.98 -19.78 8.75
CA ASP A 323 10.41 -19.13 9.93
C ASP A 323 11.22 -17.89 10.29
N VAL A 324 10.68 -16.73 9.91
CA VAL A 324 11.31 -15.45 10.24
C VAL A 324 11.31 -15.16 11.74
N ASN A 325 10.39 -15.73 12.51
CA ASN A 325 10.30 -15.47 13.95
C ASN A 325 11.39 -16.22 14.73
N ALA A 326 12.00 -17.24 14.12
CA ALA A 326 13.08 -18.01 14.72
C ALA A 326 14.47 -17.42 14.45
N VAL A 327 14.56 -16.29 13.74
CA VAL A 327 15.81 -15.56 13.51
C VAL A 327 16.20 -14.79 14.79
N GLU A 328 17.41 -15.03 15.30
CA GLU A 328 17.89 -14.38 16.53
C GLU A 328 18.05 -12.86 16.41
N ASP A 329 18.54 -12.37 15.27
CA ASP A 329 18.70 -10.95 14.99
C ASP A 329 17.38 -10.37 14.43
N GLN A 330 16.56 -9.80 15.33
CA GLN A 330 15.27 -9.20 14.97
C GLN A 330 15.38 -8.12 13.88
N ARG A 331 16.44 -7.31 13.90
CA ARG A 331 16.62 -6.25 12.89
C ARG A 331 16.86 -6.85 11.51
N LEU A 332 17.58 -7.97 11.46
CA LEU A 332 17.82 -8.70 10.23
C LEU A 332 16.55 -9.41 9.73
N ALA A 333 15.77 -9.99 10.65
CA ALA A 333 14.46 -10.58 10.36
C ALA A 333 13.49 -9.55 9.78
N ASP A 334 13.36 -8.38 10.42
CA ASP A 334 12.51 -7.27 9.98
C ASP A 334 12.91 -6.75 8.60
N ARG A 335 14.21 -6.67 8.33
CA ARG A 335 14.75 -6.27 7.03
C ARG A 335 14.40 -7.29 5.95
N LEU A 336 14.50 -8.59 6.25
CA LEU A 336 14.13 -9.65 5.31
C LEU A 336 12.62 -9.62 5.01
N MET A 337 11.77 -9.49 6.02
CA MET A 337 10.33 -9.38 5.82
C MET A 337 9.96 -8.11 5.05
N SER A 338 10.61 -6.99 5.33
CA SER A 338 10.43 -5.76 4.57
C SER A 338 10.77 -5.96 3.10
N ALA A 339 11.88 -6.65 2.80
CA ALA A 339 12.28 -6.96 1.43
C ALA A 339 11.25 -7.87 0.71
N VAL A 340 10.70 -8.87 1.41
CA VAL A 340 9.67 -9.77 0.85
C VAL A 340 8.36 -9.02 0.61
N ILE A 341 7.94 -8.15 1.53
CA ILE A 341 6.76 -7.29 1.38
C ILE A 341 6.94 -6.31 0.21
N ASP A 342 8.14 -5.75 0.04
CA ASP A 342 8.47 -4.90 -1.09
C ASP A 342 8.37 -5.66 -2.42
N GLU A 343 8.87 -6.91 -2.50
CA GLU A 343 8.72 -7.75 -3.68
C GLU A 343 7.25 -8.12 -3.95
N ARG A 344 6.45 -8.34 -2.90
CA ARG A 344 5.00 -8.60 -2.98
C ARG A 344 4.24 -7.44 -3.61
N HIS A 345 4.66 -6.18 -3.41
CA HIS A 345 4.03 -5.02 -4.05
C HIS A 345 4.19 -4.99 -5.58
N PHE A 346 5.10 -5.79 -6.15
CA PHE A 346 5.17 -6.01 -7.60
C PHE A 346 4.28 -7.16 -8.08
N ALA A 347 3.92 -8.09 -7.18
CA ALA A 347 3.02 -9.19 -7.50
C ALA A 347 1.56 -8.76 -7.43
N VAL A 348 1.23 -7.92 -6.44
CA VAL A 348 -0.10 -7.32 -6.29
C VAL A 348 0.10 -5.82 -6.24
N VAL A 349 -0.23 -5.19 -7.36
CA VAL A 349 0.10 -3.80 -7.63
C VAL A 349 -0.85 -2.87 -6.86
N GLU A 350 -0.30 -2.14 -5.89
CA GLU A 350 -1.03 -1.20 -5.04
C GLU A 350 -0.45 0.22 -5.17
N PRO A 351 -1.30 1.28 -5.11
CA PRO A 351 -0.83 2.65 -5.12
C PRO A 351 0.10 2.93 -3.93
N ASP A 352 1.38 3.11 -4.19
CA ASP A 352 2.36 3.51 -3.18
C ASP A 352 2.19 5.00 -2.79
N ALA A 353 2.98 5.48 -1.83
CA ALA A 353 2.89 6.88 -1.40
C ALA A 353 3.27 7.89 -2.50
N ARG A 354 4.11 7.50 -3.48
CA ARG A 354 4.44 8.37 -4.63
C ARG A 354 3.21 8.53 -5.51
N ILE A 355 2.58 7.43 -5.89
CA ILE A 355 1.38 7.38 -6.71
C ILE A 355 0.26 8.12 -6.01
N ARG A 356 -0.03 7.83 -4.73
CA ARG A 356 -1.05 8.58 -3.96
C ARG A 356 -0.77 10.08 -3.93
N GLY A 357 0.49 10.48 -3.77
CA GLY A 357 0.89 11.89 -3.84
C GLY A 357 0.63 12.53 -5.22
N ALA A 358 0.86 11.80 -6.32
CA ALA A 358 0.56 12.27 -7.67
C ALA A 358 -0.95 12.34 -7.94
N MET A 359 -1.68 11.29 -7.58
CA MET A 359 -3.12 11.14 -7.83
C MET A 359 -3.93 12.20 -7.08
N THR A 360 -3.54 12.50 -5.85
CA THR A 360 -4.17 13.58 -5.07
C THR A 360 -3.69 14.98 -5.46
N GLY A 361 -2.64 15.08 -6.28
CA GLY A 361 -1.96 16.35 -6.55
C GLY A 361 -1.30 16.99 -5.32
N GLY A 362 -1.18 16.27 -4.20
CA GLY A 362 -0.77 16.83 -2.91
C GLY A 362 -1.86 17.62 -2.19
N LEU A 363 -3.09 17.62 -2.71
CA LEU A 363 -4.20 18.38 -2.13
C LEU A 363 -4.85 17.57 -1.00
N GLN A 364 -5.14 18.24 0.10
CA GLN A 364 -5.82 17.60 1.23
C GLN A 364 -7.29 17.28 0.90
N ARG A 365 -7.81 16.26 1.58
CA ARG A 365 -9.21 15.85 1.49
C ARG A 365 -10.13 16.98 2.00
N GLY A 366 -11.36 17.03 1.52
CA GLY A 366 -12.36 18.03 1.94
C GLY A 366 -12.11 19.45 1.41
N THR A 367 -11.13 19.63 0.51
CA THR A 367 -11.01 20.86 -0.29
C THR A 367 -11.75 20.66 -1.61
N ILE A 368 -12.41 21.70 -2.14
CA ILE A 368 -13.16 21.59 -3.41
C ILE A 368 -12.25 21.10 -4.54
N ILE A 369 -11.07 21.71 -4.66
CA ILE A 369 -10.08 21.34 -5.69
C ILE A 369 -9.55 19.93 -5.42
N GLY A 370 -9.26 19.57 -4.16
CA GLY A 370 -8.75 18.25 -3.81
C GLY A 370 -9.74 17.12 -4.04
N GLU A 371 -11.04 17.34 -3.83
CA GLU A 371 -12.08 16.35 -4.16
C GLU A 371 -12.29 16.25 -5.68
N ALA A 372 -12.23 17.36 -6.41
CA ALA A 372 -12.31 17.36 -7.87
C ALA A 372 -11.15 16.61 -8.51
N VAL A 373 -9.91 16.87 -8.06
CA VAL A 373 -8.71 16.16 -8.51
C VAL A 373 -8.84 14.66 -8.22
N ARG A 374 -9.18 14.27 -6.99
CA ARG A 374 -9.37 12.86 -6.63
C ARG A 374 -10.44 12.17 -7.49
N SER A 375 -11.55 12.85 -7.77
CA SER A 375 -12.61 12.33 -8.64
C SER A 375 -12.16 12.20 -10.10
N ALA A 376 -11.35 13.13 -10.60
CA ALA A 376 -10.78 13.05 -11.95
C ALA A 376 -9.71 11.95 -12.06
N THR A 377 -8.96 11.71 -10.98
CA THR A 377 -7.87 10.74 -10.99
C THR A 377 -8.30 9.34 -10.58
N GLN A 378 -9.43 9.13 -9.90
CA GLN A 378 -9.86 7.78 -9.48
C GLN A 378 -9.86 6.77 -10.64
N PHE A 379 -10.20 7.20 -11.85
CA PHE A 379 -10.21 6.33 -13.03
C PHE A 379 -8.83 6.09 -13.66
N LYS A 380 -7.77 6.64 -13.07
CA LYS A 380 -6.38 6.52 -13.55
C LYS A 380 -5.50 5.77 -12.55
N SER A 381 -6.03 5.39 -11.39
CA SER A 381 -5.30 4.76 -10.28
C SER A 381 -4.61 3.49 -10.73
N PHE A 382 -5.37 2.53 -11.27
CA PHE A 382 -4.88 1.25 -11.73
C PHE A 382 -3.81 1.38 -12.81
N PRO A 383 -4.08 1.97 -14.00
CA PRO A 383 -3.06 2.06 -15.04
C PRO A 383 -1.82 2.86 -14.57
N MET A 384 -1.99 3.94 -13.80
CA MET A 384 -0.85 4.65 -13.23
C MET A 384 -0.03 3.79 -12.28
N THR A 385 -0.67 2.91 -11.51
CA THR A 385 0.03 2.04 -10.56
C THR A 385 0.80 0.95 -11.29
N TYR A 386 0.19 0.26 -12.27
CA TYR A 386 0.91 -0.71 -13.11
C TYR A 386 2.08 -0.09 -13.85
N MET A 387 1.84 1.06 -14.49
CA MET A 387 2.89 1.80 -15.18
C MET A 387 4.01 2.16 -14.20
N MET A 388 3.72 2.84 -13.10
CA MET A 388 4.75 3.38 -12.21
C MET A 388 5.51 2.30 -11.45
N THR A 389 4.84 1.28 -10.93
CA THR A 389 5.46 0.21 -10.14
C THR A 389 6.50 -0.53 -10.98
N HIS A 390 6.13 -1.06 -12.15
CA HIS A 390 7.08 -1.82 -12.97
C HIS A 390 8.02 -0.93 -13.80
N MET A 391 7.59 0.25 -14.25
CA MET A 391 8.49 1.20 -14.95
C MET A 391 9.61 1.68 -14.04
N MET A 392 9.30 2.06 -12.79
CA MET A 392 10.32 2.56 -11.88
C MET A 392 11.37 1.49 -11.57
N ARG A 393 10.94 0.23 -11.43
CA ARG A 393 11.84 -0.92 -11.29
C ARG A 393 12.73 -1.11 -12.52
N ALA A 394 12.16 -1.01 -13.73
CA ALA A 394 12.90 -1.12 -14.98
C ALA A 394 13.97 -0.02 -15.11
N LEU A 395 13.61 1.24 -14.78
CA LEU A 395 14.48 2.42 -14.92
C LEU A 395 15.58 2.54 -13.85
N THR A 396 15.39 2.01 -12.64
CA THR A 396 16.32 2.25 -11.52
C THR A 396 17.34 1.13 -11.28
N GLN A 397 17.07 -0.11 -11.69
CA GLN A 397 17.86 -1.27 -11.25
C GLN A 397 18.93 -1.77 -12.25
N GLY A 398 19.52 -0.92 -13.11
CA GLY A 398 20.73 -1.26 -13.90
C GLY A 398 20.57 -2.29 -15.06
N MET A 399 21.61 -2.38 -15.90
CA MET A 399 21.63 -2.90 -17.30
C MET A 399 21.70 -4.44 -17.49
N ALA A 400 21.62 -5.27 -16.45
CA ALA A 400 22.02 -6.68 -16.55
C ALA A 400 21.10 -7.59 -17.39
N ASN A 401 19.87 -7.17 -17.74
CA ASN A 401 19.01 -7.93 -18.65
C ASN A 401 18.02 -7.02 -19.38
N ARG A 402 18.53 -6.22 -20.33
CA ARG A 402 17.77 -5.22 -21.09
C ARG A 402 16.56 -5.86 -21.79
N THR A 403 16.74 -6.99 -22.47
CA THR A 403 15.69 -7.70 -23.20
C THR A 403 14.54 -8.15 -22.29
N TYR A 404 14.86 -8.82 -21.18
CA TYR A 404 13.84 -9.27 -20.22
C TYR A 404 13.03 -8.10 -19.65
N ARG A 405 13.69 -6.98 -19.31
CA ARG A 405 13.02 -5.79 -18.77
C ARG A 405 12.21 -5.04 -19.82
N THR A 406 12.69 -4.97 -21.05
CA THR A 406 11.96 -4.40 -22.19
C THR A 406 10.67 -5.19 -22.45
N THR A 407 10.74 -6.52 -22.44
CA THR A 407 9.56 -7.38 -22.60
C THR A 407 8.61 -7.28 -21.41
N GLN A 408 9.12 -7.25 -20.18
CA GLN A 408 8.30 -7.08 -18.98
C GLN A 408 7.59 -5.72 -18.97
N LEU A 409 8.30 -4.65 -19.34
CA LEU A 409 7.72 -3.32 -19.47
C LEU A 409 6.65 -3.29 -20.56
N ALA A 410 6.90 -3.89 -21.72
CA ALA A 410 5.92 -4.01 -22.80
C ALA A 410 4.64 -4.70 -22.32
N LEU A 411 4.78 -5.84 -21.64
CA LEU A 411 3.65 -6.61 -21.11
C LEU A 411 2.88 -5.81 -20.07
N THR A 412 3.56 -5.16 -19.12
CA THR A 412 2.88 -4.32 -18.13
C THR A 412 2.16 -3.13 -18.76
N MET A 413 2.74 -2.50 -19.78
CA MET A 413 2.09 -1.42 -20.52
C MET A 413 0.85 -1.92 -21.25
N THR A 414 0.91 -3.10 -21.87
CA THR A 414 -0.27 -3.73 -22.47
C THR A 414 -1.36 -3.98 -21.42
N ILE A 415 -1.03 -4.46 -20.22
CA ILE A 415 -2.01 -4.63 -19.13
C ILE A 415 -2.65 -3.28 -18.77
N ALA A 416 -1.83 -2.26 -18.54
CA ALA A 416 -2.32 -0.94 -18.19
C ALA A 416 -3.26 -0.38 -19.28
N GLY A 417 -2.93 -0.60 -20.55
CA GLY A 417 -3.79 -0.21 -21.68
C GLY A 417 -5.07 -1.04 -21.80
N ALA A 418 -5.03 -2.33 -21.43
CA ALA A 418 -6.19 -3.22 -21.39
C ALA A 418 -7.16 -2.79 -20.30
N GLU A 419 -6.65 -2.55 -19.09
CA GLU A 419 -7.44 -2.04 -17.97
C GLU A 419 -8.03 -0.67 -18.30
N MET A 420 -7.23 0.26 -18.85
CA MET A 420 -7.71 1.57 -19.29
C MET A 420 -8.83 1.43 -20.33
N SER A 421 -8.70 0.51 -21.27
CA SER A 421 -9.71 0.25 -22.31
C SER A 421 -11.01 -0.29 -21.73
N GLN A 422 -10.92 -1.20 -20.75
CA GLN A 422 -12.10 -1.69 -20.04
C GLN A 422 -12.76 -0.58 -19.22
N MET A 423 -11.98 0.20 -18.47
CA MET A 423 -12.49 1.33 -17.69
C MET A 423 -13.20 2.37 -18.59
N GLN A 424 -12.65 2.66 -19.77
CA GLN A 424 -13.28 3.56 -20.73
C GLN A 424 -14.62 3.02 -21.25
N SER A 425 -14.71 1.74 -21.57
CA SER A 425 -15.98 1.11 -21.96
C SER A 425 -17.03 1.28 -20.86
N LEU A 426 -16.64 1.03 -19.60
CA LEU A 426 -17.53 1.19 -18.46
C LEU A 426 -17.95 2.64 -18.20
N ILE A 427 -17.01 3.59 -18.32
CA ILE A 427 -17.31 5.02 -18.20
C ILE A 427 -18.31 5.45 -19.30
N ALA A 428 -18.16 4.90 -20.50
CA ALA A 428 -19.03 5.17 -21.65
C ALA A 428 -20.37 4.41 -21.60
N GLY A 429 -20.63 3.59 -20.57
CA GLY A 429 -21.84 2.78 -20.47
C GLY A 429 -21.93 1.67 -21.52
N ARG A 430 -20.79 1.22 -22.04
CA ARG A 430 -20.66 0.11 -22.99
C ARG A 430 -20.23 -1.16 -22.26
N ASP A 431 -20.53 -2.31 -22.86
CA ASP A 431 -20.05 -3.59 -22.36
C ASP A 431 -18.51 -3.66 -22.37
N PRO A 432 -17.89 -4.41 -21.44
CA PRO A 432 -16.47 -4.72 -21.48
C PRO A 432 -16.07 -5.28 -22.84
N GLN A 433 -14.92 -4.85 -23.34
CA GLN A 433 -14.37 -5.37 -24.58
C GLN A 433 -13.98 -6.84 -24.39
N ASN A 434 -14.16 -7.64 -25.44
CA ASN A 434 -13.83 -9.05 -25.41
C ASN A 434 -12.31 -9.24 -25.36
N MET A 435 -11.80 -9.69 -24.21
CA MET A 435 -10.37 -9.95 -24.02
C MET A 435 -9.87 -11.21 -24.74
N ALA A 436 -10.77 -12.05 -25.28
CA ALA A 436 -10.39 -13.18 -26.11
C ALA A 436 -10.06 -12.76 -27.56
N ASP A 437 -10.43 -11.55 -27.98
CA ASP A 437 -10.08 -11.03 -29.30
C ASP A 437 -8.61 -10.55 -29.30
N PRO A 438 -7.72 -11.08 -30.17
CA PRO A 438 -6.36 -10.60 -30.29
C PRO A 438 -6.24 -9.10 -30.57
N ARG A 439 -7.22 -8.50 -31.26
CA ARG A 439 -7.24 -7.06 -31.56
C ARG A 439 -7.35 -6.21 -30.31
N PHE A 440 -8.00 -6.72 -29.25
CA PHE A 440 -8.08 -6.03 -27.96
C PHE A 440 -6.68 -5.83 -27.38
N TRP A 441 -5.84 -6.86 -27.41
CA TRP A 441 -4.49 -6.80 -26.85
C TRP A 441 -3.55 -5.93 -27.69
N GLU A 442 -3.70 -5.92 -29.01
CA GLU A 442 -2.99 -5.01 -29.90
C GLU A 442 -3.33 -3.54 -29.59
N GLN A 443 -4.62 -3.22 -29.49
CA GLN A 443 -5.07 -1.87 -29.12
C GLN A 443 -4.63 -1.49 -27.71
N SER A 444 -4.61 -2.45 -26.78
CA SER A 444 -4.16 -2.26 -25.40
C SER A 444 -2.67 -1.94 -25.33
N PHE A 445 -1.83 -2.61 -26.12
CA PHE A 445 -0.41 -2.30 -26.23
C PHE A 445 -0.17 -0.87 -26.73
N ILE A 446 -0.91 -0.44 -27.75
CA ILE A 446 -0.83 0.92 -28.31
C ILE A 446 -1.30 1.95 -27.27
N ARG A 447 -2.48 1.74 -26.66
CA ARG A 447 -3.07 2.64 -25.66
C ARG A 447 -2.26 2.73 -24.37
N GLY A 448 -1.64 1.63 -23.97
CA GLY A 448 -0.71 1.56 -22.84
C GLY A 448 0.60 2.33 -23.07
N GLY A 449 0.84 2.84 -24.27
CA GLY A 449 2.07 3.54 -24.63
C GLY A 449 3.28 2.61 -24.80
N GLY A 450 3.04 1.29 -24.91
CA GLY A 450 4.09 0.28 -25.03
C GLY A 450 5.00 0.54 -26.22
N GLY A 451 4.44 0.84 -27.40
CA GLY A 451 5.22 1.07 -28.63
C GLY A 451 6.14 2.31 -28.59
N GLY A 452 5.65 3.45 -28.08
CA GLY A 452 6.43 4.69 -28.02
C GLY A 452 7.57 4.62 -27.01
N MET A 453 7.32 4.04 -25.84
CA MET A 453 8.35 3.86 -24.80
C MET A 453 9.32 2.73 -25.12
N LEU A 454 8.88 1.67 -25.81
CA LEU A 454 9.79 0.65 -26.35
C LEU A 454 10.74 1.24 -27.38
N ALA A 455 10.26 2.11 -28.27
CA ALA A 455 11.13 2.81 -29.21
C ALA A 455 12.17 3.66 -28.46
N ASP A 456 11.74 4.51 -27.52
CA ASP A 456 12.66 5.33 -26.72
C ASP A 456 13.65 4.48 -25.89
N PHE A 457 13.23 3.31 -25.40
CA PHE A 457 14.06 2.40 -24.60
C PHE A 457 14.97 1.50 -25.44
N ILE A 458 14.67 1.26 -26.72
CA ILE A 458 15.54 0.52 -27.66
C ILE A 458 16.58 1.46 -28.27
N TYR A 459 16.22 2.72 -28.53
CA TYR A 459 17.09 3.72 -29.16
C TYR A 459 17.83 4.65 -28.17
N SER A 460 17.72 4.42 -26.85
CA SER A 460 18.57 5.04 -25.80
C SER A 460 19.78 4.19 -25.43
#